data_AF-A0A1H3QLV3-F1
#
_entry.id   AF-A0A1H3QLV3-F1
#
_cell.length_a   1.000
_cell.length_b   1.000
_cell.length_c   1.000
_cell.angle_alpha   90.00
_cell.angle_beta   90.00
_cell.angle_gamma   90.00
#
_symmetry.space_group_name_H-M   'P 1'
#
loop_
_entity.id
_entity.type
_entity.pdbx_description
1 polymer ?
#
loop_
_entity_poly.entity_id
_entity_poly.type
_entity_poly.pdbx_seq_one_letter_code
_entity_poly.pdbx_strand_id
1 'polypeptide(L)'
;MRLALLALCLAQPVAAQDAELVDLGLGLFLDYCATCHGTEARGDGPMQEVLAVEVPDLTQLAARAGGFPHYEVVTKIDGRRPVMSHGDVMPVWGRVFEGTDSAFVRTDAGQPIVTSVPIAALVAWLEGVQE
;
A
#
# COMPACT_ATOMS: atom_id res chain seq x y z
N MET A 1 -39.36 3.73 37.62
CA MET A 1 -37.88 3.70 37.56
C MET A 1 -37.48 3.36 36.13
N ARG A 2 -37.26 4.38 35.29
CA ARG A 2 -36.82 4.21 33.88
C ARG A 2 -35.33 4.57 33.85
N LEU A 3 -34.47 3.56 33.83
CA LEU A 3 -33.03 3.74 33.61
C LEU A 3 -32.84 4.11 32.12
N ALA A 4 -32.55 5.38 31.86
CA ALA A 4 -32.09 5.83 30.56
C ALA A 4 -30.62 5.41 30.42
N LEU A 5 -30.36 4.39 29.59
CA LEU A 5 -29.01 4.05 29.15
C LEU A 5 -28.54 5.15 28.19
N LEU A 6 -27.65 6.02 28.67
CA LEU A 6 -26.86 6.92 27.83
C LEU A 6 -25.90 6.07 26.99
N ALA A 7 -26.20 5.94 25.69
CA ALA A 7 -25.27 5.41 24.71
C ALA A 7 -24.13 6.42 24.53
N LEU A 8 -22.97 6.11 25.10
CA LEU A 8 -21.74 6.87 24.91
C LEU A 8 -21.18 6.51 23.52
N CYS A 9 -21.48 7.33 22.50
CA CYS A 9 -20.82 7.23 21.21
C CYS A 9 -19.34 7.56 21.39
N LEU A 10 -18.48 6.54 21.45
CA LEU A 10 -17.03 6.71 21.40
C LEU A 10 -16.67 7.19 20.00
N ALA A 11 -16.54 8.50 19.82
CA ALA A 11 -15.89 9.08 18.65
C ALA A 11 -14.40 8.73 18.74
N GLN A 12 -13.98 7.66 18.07
CA GLN A 12 -12.55 7.38 17.96
C GLN A 12 -11.89 8.49 17.14
N PRO A 13 -10.71 9.00 17.58
CA PRO A 13 -10.00 10.03 16.84
C PRO A 13 -9.52 9.47 15.50
N VAL A 14 -9.78 10.20 14.41
CA VAL A 14 -9.41 9.85 13.03
C VAL A 14 -7.93 9.48 12.89
N ALA A 15 -7.04 10.16 13.63
CA ALA A 15 -5.61 9.89 13.62
C ALA A 15 -5.21 8.47 14.08
N ALA A 16 -6.03 7.81 14.91
CA ALA A 16 -5.76 6.42 15.32
C ALA A 16 -6.05 5.43 14.19
N GLN A 17 -7.06 5.72 13.35
CA GLN A 17 -7.41 4.87 12.20
C GLN A 17 -6.32 4.93 11.13
N ASP A 18 -5.71 6.10 10.93
CA ASP A 18 -4.61 6.27 9.99
C ASP A 18 -3.35 5.52 10.46
N ALA A 19 -3.04 5.54 11.76
CA ALA A 19 -1.91 4.81 12.32
C ALA A 19 -2.09 3.28 12.22
N GLU A 20 -3.27 2.75 12.56
CA GLU A 20 -3.58 1.33 12.41
C GLU A 20 -3.48 0.86 10.94
N LEU A 21 -3.90 1.72 10.00
CA LEU A 21 -3.80 1.43 8.57
C LEU A 21 -2.34 1.39 8.10
N VAL A 22 -1.50 2.31 8.58
CA VAL A 22 -0.06 2.33 8.28
C VAL A 22 0.65 1.11 8.88
N ASP A 23 0.32 0.74 10.11
CA ASP A 23 0.89 -0.45 10.77
C ASP A 23 0.50 -1.75 10.05
N LEU A 24 -0.76 -1.86 9.61
CA LEU A 24 -1.20 -2.95 8.73
C LEU A 24 -0.39 -2.98 7.43
N GLY A 25 -0.16 -1.80 6.83
CA GLY A 25 0.64 -1.64 5.62
C GLY A 25 2.08 -2.14 5.80
N LEU A 26 2.73 -1.78 6.92
CA LEU A 26 4.06 -2.28 7.26
C LEU A 26 4.08 -3.80 7.38
N GLY A 27 3.13 -4.40 8.11
CA GLY A 27 3.05 -5.85 8.26
C GLY A 27 2.94 -6.56 6.91
N LEU A 28 2.01 -6.11 6.07
CA LEU A 28 1.84 -6.64 4.72
C LEU A 28 3.09 -6.44 3.85
N PHE A 29 3.76 -5.29 3.96
CA PHE A 29 4.96 -5.03 3.20
C PHE A 29 6.10 -6.00 3.58
N LEU A 30 6.27 -6.27 4.87
CA LEU A 30 7.26 -7.23 5.36
C LEU A 30 6.96 -8.66 4.87
N ASP A 31 5.70 -9.05 4.85
CA ASP A 31 5.28 -10.41 4.44
C ASP A 31 5.38 -10.62 2.93
N TYR A 32 5.02 -9.63 2.11
CA TYR A 32 4.83 -9.81 0.67
C TYR A 32 5.85 -9.07 -0.21
N CYS A 33 6.49 -8.01 0.29
CA CYS A 33 7.27 -7.09 -0.53
C CYS A 33 8.76 -7.03 -0.16
N ALA A 34 9.10 -7.16 1.13
CA ALA A 34 10.45 -6.96 1.64
C ALA A 34 11.49 -7.96 1.09
N THR A 35 11.07 -9.15 0.67
CA THR A 35 11.95 -10.14 0.02
C THR A 35 12.61 -9.58 -1.26
N CYS A 36 11.93 -8.68 -1.97
CA CYS A 36 12.49 -7.99 -3.13
C CYS A 36 12.94 -6.58 -2.79
N HIS A 37 12.09 -5.79 -2.13
CA HIS A 37 12.32 -4.36 -1.92
C HIS A 37 13.13 -4.04 -0.65
N GLY A 38 13.53 -5.03 0.15
CA GLY A 38 14.19 -4.82 1.44
C GLY A 38 13.21 -4.39 2.52
N THR A 39 13.59 -4.52 3.80
CA THR A 39 12.71 -4.16 4.94
C THR A 39 12.45 -2.67 5.05
N GLU A 40 13.34 -1.85 4.50
CA GLU A 40 13.23 -0.39 4.44
C GLU A 40 12.71 0.12 3.08
N ALA A 41 12.25 -0.79 2.20
CA ALA A 41 11.76 -0.46 0.86
C ALA A 41 12.81 0.17 -0.08
N ARG A 42 14.10 0.00 0.18
CA ARG A 42 15.21 0.60 -0.58
C ARG A 42 15.63 -0.19 -1.83
N GLY A 43 14.98 -1.30 -2.14
CA GLY A 43 15.33 -2.16 -3.28
C GLY A 43 16.51 -3.10 -3.02
N ASP A 44 16.93 -3.22 -1.77
CA ASP A 44 18.10 -4.01 -1.30
C ASP A 44 17.68 -5.34 -0.65
N GLY A 45 16.52 -5.87 -1.03
CA GLY A 45 16.05 -7.16 -0.54
C GLY A 45 16.90 -8.34 -1.02
N PRO A 46 16.82 -9.51 -0.36
CA PRO A 46 17.64 -10.68 -0.68
C PRO A 46 17.48 -11.18 -2.13
N MET A 47 16.37 -10.89 -2.81
CA MET A 47 16.19 -11.25 -4.22
C MET A 47 17.05 -10.41 -5.18
N GLN A 48 17.57 -9.25 -4.76
CA GLN A 48 18.37 -8.37 -5.62
C GLN A 48 19.62 -9.08 -6.17
N GLU A 49 20.22 -10.01 -5.43
CA GLU A 49 21.42 -10.75 -5.87
C GLU A 49 21.15 -11.78 -6.98
N VAL A 50 19.89 -12.22 -7.13
CA VAL A 50 19.51 -13.31 -8.05
C VAL A 50 18.62 -12.85 -9.18
N LEU A 51 18.06 -11.64 -9.11
CA LEU A 51 17.28 -11.04 -10.18
C LEU A 51 18.20 -10.41 -11.24
N ALA A 52 17.83 -10.59 -12.51
CA ALA A 52 18.53 -9.94 -13.63
C ALA A 52 18.13 -8.46 -13.80
N VAL A 53 17.15 -8.00 -13.02
CA VAL A 53 16.67 -6.61 -13.02
C VAL A 53 16.92 -5.99 -11.66
N GLU A 54 17.22 -4.70 -11.68
CA GLU A 54 17.34 -3.91 -10.47
C GLU A 54 15.95 -3.73 -9.83
N VAL A 55 15.82 -4.10 -8.56
CA VAL A 55 14.62 -3.79 -7.78
C VAL A 55 14.66 -2.32 -7.37
N PRO A 56 13.62 -1.52 -7.66
CA PRO A 56 13.66 -0.09 -7.40
C PRO A 56 13.58 0.24 -5.91
N ASP A 57 14.32 1.27 -5.51
CA ASP A 57 14.11 2.00 -4.26
C ASP A 57 12.74 2.69 -4.30
N LEU A 58 11.86 2.28 -3.40
CA LEU A 58 10.49 2.77 -3.26
C LEU A 58 10.39 3.98 -2.31
N THR A 59 11.43 4.32 -1.56
CA THR A 59 11.46 5.56 -0.73
C THR A 59 11.56 6.83 -1.58
N GLN A 60 11.91 6.66 -2.86
CA GLN A 60 12.15 7.75 -3.81
C GLN A 60 11.01 7.96 -4.82
N LEU A 61 9.84 7.33 -4.63
CA LEU A 61 8.72 7.45 -5.58
C LEU A 61 8.22 8.89 -5.68
N ALA A 62 8.03 9.56 -4.54
CA ALA A 62 7.57 10.93 -4.48
C ALA A 62 8.56 11.91 -5.12
N ALA A 63 9.86 11.74 -4.82
CA ALA A 63 10.91 12.56 -5.42
C ALA A 63 10.97 12.43 -6.95
N ARG A 64 10.77 11.22 -7.48
CA ARG A 64 10.78 10.96 -8.94
C ARG A 64 9.54 11.52 -9.66
N ALA A 65 8.39 11.53 -9.00
CA ALA A 65 7.12 11.94 -9.60
C ALA A 65 6.69 13.39 -9.28
N GLY A 66 7.38 14.08 -8.37
CA GLY A 66 6.99 15.41 -7.89
C GLY A 66 5.83 15.39 -6.87
N GLY A 67 5.64 14.26 -6.19
CA GLY A 67 4.54 13.93 -5.29
C GLY A 67 4.32 12.42 -5.28
N PHE A 68 3.70 11.86 -4.22
CA PHE A 68 3.51 10.41 -4.15
C PHE A 68 2.51 9.94 -5.23
N PRO A 69 2.88 9.00 -6.13
CA PRO A 69 2.06 8.65 -7.28
C PRO A 69 1.03 7.56 -6.93
N HIS A 70 -0.01 7.90 -6.17
CA HIS A 70 -1.02 6.97 -5.65
C HIS A 70 -1.61 6.06 -6.74
N TYR A 71 -2.00 6.62 -7.88
CA TYR A 71 -2.63 5.84 -8.96
C TYR A 71 -1.66 4.79 -9.53
N GLU A 72 -0.40 5.16 -9.74
CA GLU A 72 0.60 4.25 -10.29
C GLU A 72 0.93 3.13 -9.31
N VAL A 73 1.07 3.45 -8.01
CA VAL A 73 1.35 2.45 -6.97
C VAL A 73 0.19 1.46 -6.85
N VAL A 74 -1.06 1.93 -6.75
CA VAL A 74 -2.24 1.06 -6.65
C VAL A 74 -2.32 0.13 -7.87
N THR A 75 -2.24 0.69 -9.07
CA THR A 75 -2.42 -0.10 -10.31
C THR A 75 -1.25 -1.04 -10.62
N LYS A 76 -0.06 -0.79 -10.06
CA LYS A 76 1.07 -1.70 -10.09
C LYS A 76 0.86 -2.90 -9.15
N ILE A 77 0.37 -2.67 -7.93
CA ILE A 77 0.14 -3.74 -6.94
C ILE A 77 -1.03 -4.63 -7.34
N ASP A 78 -2.14 -4.03 -7.80
CA ASP A 78 -3.37 -4.77 -8.12
C ASP A 78 -3.36 -5.45 -9.49
N GLY A 79 -2.42 -5.10 -10.37
CA GLY A 79 -2.28 -5.68 -11.71
C GLY A 79 -3.16 -5.07 -12.79
N ARG A 80 -3.81 -3.92 -12.55
CA ARG A 80 -4.50 -3.13 -13.60
C ARG A 80 -3.51 -2.54 -14.61
N ARG A 81 -2.22 -2.44 -14.27
CA ARG A 81 -1.16 -2.15 -15.23
C ARG A 81 -0.94 -3.34 -16.19
N PRO A 82 -0.91 -3.13 -17.51
CA PRO A 82 -0.64 -4.20 -18.47
C PRO A 82 0.69 -4.90 -18.16
N VAL A 83 0.62 -6.22 -17.97
CA VAL A 83 1.79 -7.06 -17.77
C VAL A 83 2.41 -7.36 -19.15
N MET A 84 3.72 -7.19 -19.29
CA MET A 84 4.43 -7.54 -20.53
C MET A 84 4.32 -9.04 -20.82
N SER A 85 4.47 -9.47 -22.07
CA SER A 85 4.16 -10.83 -22.56
C SER A 85 4.90 -12.01 -21.89
N HIS A 86 5.79 -11.77 -20.92
CA HIS A 86 6.51 -12.79 -20.15
C HIS A 86 6.34 -12.62 -18.63
N GLY A 87 5.36 -11.83 -18.19
CA GLY A 87 5.23 -11.44 -16.80
C GLY A 87 5.99 -10.15 -16.49
N ASP A 88 5.59 -9.50 -15.41
CA ASP A 88 6.39 -8.48 -14.72
C ASP A 88 7.22 -9.22 -13.66
N VAL A 89 8.42 -8.72 -13.35
CA VAL A 89 9.24 -9.32 -12.29
C VAL A 89 8.58 -9.15 -10.93
N MET A 90 7.80 -8.08 -10.77
CA MET A 90 6.95 -7.89 -9.59
C MET A 90 5.67 -8.74 -9.72
N PRO A 91 5.37 -9.62 -8.74
CA PRO A 91 4.12 -10.37 -8.74
C PRO A 91 2.88 -9.46 -8.69
N VAL A 92 1.78 -9.93 -9.28
CA VAL A 92 0.48 -9.26 -9.15
C VAL A 92 -0.19 -9.72 -7.85
N TRP A 93 -0.41 -8.77 -6.93
CA TRP A 93 -0.95 -9.05 -5.60
C TRP A 93 -2.46 -8.87 -5.49
N GLY A 94 -3.12 -8.30 -6.51
CA GLY A 94 -4.56 -8.03 -6.50
C GLY A 94 -5.42 -9.25 -6.14
N ARG A 95 -5.06 -10.45 -6.63
CA ARG A 95 -5.76 -11.70 -6.27
C ARG A 95 -5.45 -12.21 -4.86
N VAL A 96 -4.25 -11.92 -4.34
CA VAL A 96 -3.88 -12.29 -2.96
C VAL A 96 -4.70 -11.47 -1.97
N PHE A 97 -5.01 -10.23 -2.31
CA PHE A 97 -5.82 -9.32 -1.51
C PHE A 97 -7.29 -9.26 -1.94
N GLU A 98 -7.76 -10.23 -2.73
CA GLU A 98 -9.15 -10.32 -3.15
C GLU A 98 -10.06 -10.78 -2.00
N GLY A 99 -11.31 -10.32 -1.99
CA GLY A 99 -12.30 -10.72 -0.99
C GLY A 99 -12.22 -9.97 0.35
N THR A 100 -11.30 -9.01 0.50
CA THR A 100 -11.28 -8.08 1.63
C THR A 100 -12.17 -6.87 1.35
N ASP A 101 -12.46 -6.09 2.39
CA ASP A 101 -13.22 -4.84 2.26
C ASP A 101 -12.60 -3.88 1.22
N SER A 102 -13.47 -3.08 0.62
CA SER A 102 -13.08 -2.05 -0.35
C SER A 102 -12.74 -0.74 0.35
N ALA A 103 -11.68 -0.09 -0.11
CA ALA A 103 -11.20 1.19 0.36
C ALA A 103 -11.06 2.17 -0.82
N PHE A 104 -11.15 3.47 -0.50
CA PHE A 104 -10.89 4.55 -1.43
C PHE A 104 -9.52 5.14 -1.15
N VAL A 105 -8.64 5.13 -2.15
CA VAL A 105 -7.35 5.83 -2.10
C VAL A 105 -7.49 7.13 -2.86
N ARG A 106 -7.12 8.25 -2.24
CA ARG A 106 -7.06 9.54 -2.93
C ARG A 106 -5.93 9.49 -3.95
N THR A 107 -6.17 10.00 -5.15
CA THR A 107 -5.14 10.08 -6.18
C THR A 107 -4.70 11.52 -6.37
N ASP A 108 -3.48 11.66 -6.88
CA ASP A 108 -2.87 12.89 -7.39
C ASP A 108 -3.73 13.54 -8.50
N ALA A 109 -4.40 12.74 -9.34
CA ALA A 109 -5.32 13.21 -10.38
C ALA A 109 -6.70 13.69 -9.84
N GLY A 110 -6.93 13.60 -8.53
CA GLY A 110 -8.12 14.12 -7.85
C GLY A 110 -9.37 13.22 -7.90
N GLN A 111 -9.38 12.16 -8.71
CA GLN A 111 -10.44 11.14 -8.67
C GLN A 111 -10.00 9.95 -7.81
N PRO A 112 -10.72 9.59 -6.74
CA PRO A 112 -10.32 8.47 -5.89
C PRO A 112 -10.35 7.15 -6.66
N ILE A 113 -9.39 6.28 -6.38
CA ILE A 113 -9.35 4.91 -6.90
C ILE A 113 -9.90 3.95 -5.85
N VAL A 114 -10.77 3.04 -6.28
CA VAL A 114 -11.27 1.95 -5.44
C VAL A 114 -10.29 0.78 -5.51
N THR A 115 -9.89 0.29 -4.35
CA THR A 115 -9.01 -0.88 -4.19
C THR A 115 -9.36 -1.64 -2.91
N SER A 116 -8.62 -2.69 -2.57
CA SER A 116 -8.83 -3.44 -1.34
C SER A 116 -8.15 -2.76 -0.14
N VAL A 117 -8.66 -2.98 1.08
CA VAL A 117 -8.05 -2.45 2.32
C VAL A 117 -6.56 -2.79 2.45
N PRO A 118 -6.09 -4.03 2.17
CA PRO A 118 -4.66 -4.34 2.20
C PRO A 118 -3.82 -3.48 1.25
N ILE A 119 -4.33 -3.20 0.06
CA ILE A 119 -3.63 -2.35 -0.92
C ILE A 119 -3.63 -0.89 -0.46
N ALA A 120 -4.74 -0.41 0.10
CA ALA A 120 -4.78 0.94 0.68
C ALA A 120 -3.80 1.08 1.86
N ALA A 121 -3.66 0.04 2.69
CA ALA A 121 -2.71 -0.01 3.79
C ALA A 121 -1.25 0.03 3.30
N LEU A 122 -0.90 -0.80 2.30
CA LEU A 122 0.42 -0.76 1.66
C LEU A 122 0.73 0.61 1.08
N VAL A 123 -0.24 1.25 0.42
CA VAL A 123 -0.10 2.60 -0.15
C VAL A 123 0.14 3.63 0.95
N ALA A 124 -0.63 3.59 2.04
CA ALA A 124 -0.48 4.52 3.16
C ALA A 124 0.91 4.40 3.81
N TRP A 125 1.39 3.18 4.01
CA TRP A 125 2.73 2.96 4.54
C TRP A 125 3.83 3.44 3.57
N LEU A 126 3.72 3.10 2.28
CA LEU A 126 4.68 3.54 1.26
C LEU A 126 4.76 5.06 1.16
N GLU A 127 3.62 5.76 1.24
CA GLU A 127 3.58 7.22 1.26
C GLU A 127 4.29 7.81 2.49
N GLY A 128 4.17 7.14 3.65
CA GLY A 128 4.80 7.57 4.90
C GLY A 128 6.31 7.38 4.97
N VAL A 129 6.90 6.54 4.11
CA VAL A 129 8.35 6.24 4.10
C VAL A 129 9.12 6.95 2.98
N GLN A 130 8.52 7.94 2.33
CA GLN A 130 9.19 8.73 1.30
C GLN A 130 10.26 9.67 1.87
N GLU A 131 11.33 9.90 1.11
CA GLU A 131 12.47 10.77 1.45
C GLU A 131 12.56 12.02 0.56
#